data_AF-A0A7J4JHP5-F1
#
_entry.id   AF-A0A7J4JHP5-F1
#
_cell.length_a   1.000
_cell.length_b   1.000
_cell.length_c   1.000
_cell.angle_alpha   90.00
_cell.angle_beta   90.00
_cell.angle_gamma   90.00
#
_symmetry.space_group_name_H-M   'P 1'
#
loop_
_entity.id
_entity.type
_entity.pdbx_description
1 polymer ?
#
loop_
_entity_poly.entity_id
_entity_poly.type
_entity_poly.pdbx_seq_one_letter_code
_entity_poly.pdbx_strand_id
1 'polypeptide(L)' 'AMKKTGLKRGGIMFAAEGKWMLELMGTQNLAVPVKKGAKVLIERDYLKHLLQRANEKLKKNYALLKKFEKNCRRLLE' A
#
# COMPACT_ATOMS: atom_id res chain seq x y z
N ALA A 1 -5.64 12.71 -10.35
CA ALA A 1 -4.54 12.52 -9.38
C ALA A 1 -3.95 11.10 -9.38
N MET A 2 -4.75 10.04 -9.25
CA MET A 2 -4.31 8.65 -9.02
C MET A 2 -3.25 8.10 -10.01
N LYS A 3 -3.49 8.19 -11.33
CA LYS A 3 -2.53 7.69 -12.35
C LYS A 3 -1.16 8.38 -12.27
N LYS A 4 -1.10 9.64 -11.81
CA LYS A 4 0.15 10.43 -11.68
C LYS A 4 0.91 10.13 -10.38
N THR A 5 0.27 9.48 -9.40
CA THR A 5 0.84 9.20 -8.06
C THR A 5 1.27 7.76 -7.88
N GLY A 6 0.88 6.85 -8.77
CA GLY A 6 1.22 5.42 -8.67
C GLY A 6 0.19 4.59 -7.91
N LEU A 7 -0.95 5.18 -7.52
CA LEU A 7 -2.14 4.45 -7.06
C LEU A 7 -2.80 3.84 -8.29
N LYS A 8 -2.60 2.53 -8.47
CA LYS A 8 -3.06 1.80 -9.66
C LYS A 8 -4.49 1.29 -9.52
N ARG A 9 -4.96 1.05 -8.29
CA ARG A 9 -6.31 0.57 -8.01
C ARG A 9 -7.03 1.65 -7.24
N GLY A 10 -8.10 2.17 -7.82
CA GLY A 10 -8.97 3.11 -7.12
C GLY A 10 -10.28 3.27 -7.85
N GLY A 11 -11.36 3.37 -7.08
CA GLY A 11 -12.72 3.37 -7.62
C GLY A 11 -13.76 3.57 -6.52
N ILE A 12 -15.00 3.76 -6.94
CA ILE A 12 -16.15 3.86 -6.03
C ILE A 12 -16.49 2.46 -5.53
N MET A 13 -16.40 2.24 -4.22
CA MET A 13 -16.83 0.99 -3.58
C MET A 13 -18.33 0.97 -3.34
N PHE A 14 -18.89 2.14 -3.06
CA PHE A 14 -20.28 2.30 -2.68
C PHE A 14 -20.77 3.69 -3.07
N ALA A 15 -21.97 3.75 -3.62
CA ALA A 15 -22.67 4.97 -3.96
C ALA A 15 -24.13 4.85 -3.48
N ALA A 16 -24.54 5.77 -2.63
CA ALA A 16 -25.92 5.99 -2.24
C ALA A 16 -26.19 7.49 -2.18
N GLU A 17 -27.46 7.85 -2.03
CA GLU A 17 -27.86 9.25 -1.91
C GLU A 17 -27.09 9.92 -0.76
N GLY A 18 -26.43 11.05 -1.08
CA GLY A 18 -25.60 11.81 -0.14
C GLY A 18 -24.28 11.14 0.28
N LYS A 19 -23.94 9.93 -0.20
CA LYS A 19 -22.74 9.21 0.26
C LYS A 19 -22.02 8.44 -0.85
N TRP A 20 -20.74 8.76 -1.03
CA TRP A 20 -19.82 8.04 -1.91
C TRP A 20 -18.64 7.54 -1.09
N MET A 21 -18.30 6.26 -1.25
CA MET A 21 -17.11 5.67 -0.66
C MET A 21 -16.15 5.29 -1.78
N LEU A 22 -14.91 5.77 -1.69
CA LEU A 22 -13.85 5.46 -2.64
C LEU A 22 -12.79 4.61 -1.97
N GLU A 23 -12.34 3.56 -2.66
CA GLU A 23 -11.11 2.86 -2.30
C GLU A 23 -9.95 3.41 -3.09
N LEU A 24 -8.80 3.53 -2.44
CA LEU A 24 -7.53 3.87 -3.08
C LEU A 24 -6.46 2.91 -2.57
N MET A 25 -5.97 2.04 -3.46
CA MET A 25 -4.97 1.03 -3.14
C MET A 25 -3.71 1.17 -3.99
N GLY A 26 -2.57 1.16 -3.30
CA GLY A 26 -1.26 0.98 -3.92
C GLY A 26 -0.99 -0.48 -4.28
N THR A 27 0.17 -0.73 -4.90
CA THR A 27 0.59 -2.10 -5.28
C THR A 27 1.68 -2.67 -4.40
N GLN A 28 2.21 -1.92 -3.43
CA GLN A 28 3.22 -2.45 -2.53
C GLN A 28 2.53 -3.35 -1.50
N ASN A 29 2.78 -4.64 -1.62
CA ASN A 29 2.41 -5.66 -0.66
C ASN A 29 3.60 -6.61 -0.45
N LEU A 30 3.63 -7.30 0.69
CA LEU A 30 4.51 -8.43 0.97
C LEU A 30 3.73 -9.42 1.86
N ALA A 31 3.39 -10.57 1.31
CA ALA A 31 2.76 -11.66 2.04
C ALA A 31 3.60 -12.92 1.82
N VAL A 32 4.16 -13.48 2.90
CA VAL A 32 5.04 -14.65 2.86
C VAL A 32 4.74 -15.52 4.09
N PRO A 33 4.55 -16.83 3.94
CA PRO A 33 4.37 -17.72 5.07
C PRO A 33 5.68 -17.86 5.87
N VAL A 34 5.68 -17.43 7.13
CA VAL A 34 6.87 -17.52 8.01
C VAL A 34 6.81 -18.69 8.99
N LYS A 35 5.59 -19.15 9.32
CA LYS A 35 5.32 -20.22 10.29
C LYS A 35 4.02 -20.95 9.90
N LYS A 36 3.95 -22.25 10.16
CA LYS A 36 2.72 -23.05 10.07
C LYS A 36 2.58 -23.89 11.34
N GLY A 37 1.59 -23.55 12.19
CA GLY A 37 1.44 -24.16 13.51
C GLY A 37 2.67 -23.86 14.39
N ALA A 38 3.33 -24.92 14.89
CA ALA A 38 4.58 -24.80 15.63
C ALA A 38 5.84 -24.70 14.73
N LYS A 39 5.74 -25.07 13.44
CA LYS A 39 6.88 -25.16 12.53
C LYS A 39 7.25 -23.81 11.94
N VAL A 40 8.49 -23.37 12.14
CA VAL A 40 9.08 -22.23 11.44
C VAL A 40 9.48 -22.68 10.03
N LEU A 41 9.12 -21.88 9.02
CA LEU A 41 9.30 -22.24 7.60
C LEU A 41 10.49 -21.54 6.93
N ILE A 42 11.10 -20.59 7.62
CA ILE A 42 12.17 -19.75 7.08
C ILE A 42 13.34 -19.65 8.03
N GLU A 43 14.53 -19.52 7.46
CA GLU A 43 15.75 -19.30 8.23
C GLU A 43 15.90 -17.83 8.64
N ARG A 44 16.73 -17.59 9.67
CA ARG A 44 16.93 -16.26 10.24
C ARG A 44 17.44 -15.24 9.22
N ASP A 45 18.34 -15.64 8.34
CA ASP A 45 18.92 -14.71 7.36
C ASP A 45 17.92 -14.37 6.25
N TYR A 46 17.07 -15.33 5.85
CA TYR A 46 15.95 -15.03 4.96
C TYR A 46 14.94 -14.08 5.62
N LEU A 47 14.67 -14.24 6.93
CA LEU A 47 13.82 -13.30 7.66
C LEU A 47 14.41 -11.88 7.67
N LYS A 48 15.72 -11.71 7.88
CA LYS A 48 16.38 -10.39 7.78
C LYS A 48 16.22 -9.79 6.39
N HIS A 49 16.36 -10.60 5.34
CA HIS A 49 16.12 -10.15 3.96
C HIS A 49 14.67 -9.68 3.76
N LEU A 50 13.69 -10.47 4.23
CA LEU A 50 12.27 -10.09 4.15
C LEU A 50 11.98 -8.79 4.90
N LEU A 51 12.56 -8.60 6.09
CA LEU A 51 12.41 -7.38 6.87
C LEU A 51 12.95 -6.15 6.13
N GLN A 52 14.13 -6.27 5.50
CA GLN A 52 14.66 -5.19 4.67
C GLN A 52 13.70 -4.84 3.52
N ARG A 53 13.22 -5.84 2.78
CA ARG A 53 12.26 -5.66 1.68
C ARG A 53 10.94 -5.04 2.16
N ALA A 54 10.42 -5.47 3.32
CA ALA A 54 9.21 -4.93 3.91
C ALA A 54 9.38 -3.43 4.23
N ASN A 55 10.50 -3.05 4.84
CA ASN A 55 10.81 -1.66 5.16
C ASN A 55 10.94 -0.78 3.91
N GLU A 56 11.60 -1.28 2.85
CA GLU A 56 11.68 -0.57 1.57
C GLU A 56 10.30 -0.32 0.94
N LYS A 57 9.42 -1.34 0.98
CA LYS A 57 8.03 -1.23 0.50
C LYS A 57 7.24 -0.22 1.32
N LEU A 58 7.39 -0.24 2.64
CA LEU A 58 6.71 0.69 3.54
C LEU A 58 7.14 2.14 3.30
N LYS A 59 8.45 2.39 3.14
CA LYS A 59 8.98 3.72 2.77
C LYS A 59 8.38 4.23 1.46
N LYS A 60 8.28 3.37 0.44
CA LYS A 60 7.64 3.71 -0.84
C LYS A 60 6.16 4.04 -0.69
N ASN A 61 5.43 3.32 0.17
CA ASN A 61 4.02 3.63 0.47
C ASN A 61 3.86 5.02 1.09
N TYR A 62 4.66 5.37 2.10
CA TYR A 62 4.59 6.71 2.70
C TYR A 62 4.95 7.82 1.71
N ALA A 63 5.98 7.62 0.87
CA ALA A 63 6.32 8.58 -0.17
C ALA A 63 5.17 8.78 -1.17
N LEU A 64 4.48 7.69 -1.53
CA LEU A 64 3.32 7.73 -2.42
C LEU A 64 2.12 8.46 -1.79
N LEU A 65 1.85 8.25 -0.50
CA LEU A 65 0.80 8.97 0.22
C LEU A 65 1.05 10.49 0.21
N LYS A 66 2.29 10.91 0.51
CA LYS A 66 2.68 12.34 0.44
C LYS A 66 2.52 12.91 -0.97
N LYS A 67 2.95 12.16 -1.99
CA LYS A 67 2.79 12.58 -3.40
C LYS A 67 1.31 12.68 -3.80
N PHE A 68 0.47 11.78 -3.30
CA PHE A 68 -0.97 11.80 -3.56
C PHE A 68 -1.64 13.01 -2.93
N GLU A 69 -1.40 13.25 -1.63
CA GLU A 69 -1.92 14.41 -0.91
C GLU A 69 -1.57 15.73 -1.62
N LYS A 70 -0.29 15.95 -1.94
CA LYS A 70 0.17 17.15 -2.66
C LYS A 70 -0.57 17.36 -3.98
N ASN A 71 -0.82 16.28 -4.73
CA ASN A 71 -1.52 16.38 -6.01
C ASN A 71 -3.03 16.64 -5.85
N CYS A 72 -3.65 16.15 -4.78
CA CYS A 72 -5.04 16.46 -4.47
C CYS A 72 -5.18 17.92 -4.04
N ARG A 73 -4.29 18.42 -3.18
CA ARG A 73 -4.30 19.82 -2.72
C ARG A 73 -4.21 20.81 -3.89
N ARG A 74 -3.29 20.57 -4.83
CA ARG A 74 -3.16 21.37 -6.07
C ARG A 74 -4.38 21.34 -7.01
N LEU A 75 -5.32 20.41 -6.82
CA LEU A 75 -6.57 20.39 -7.60
C LEU A 75 -7.72 21.12 -6.88
N LEU A 76 -7.53 21.50 -5.62
CA LEU A 76 -8.50 22.24 -4.81
C LEU A 76 -8.17 23.74 -4.73
N GLU A 77 -6.92 24.11 -5.03
CA GLU A 77 -6.46 25.48 -5.31
C GLU A 77 -6.75 25.84 -6.77
#